data_AF-M1ZD99-F1
#
_entry.id   AF-M1ZD99-F1
#
_cell.length_a   1.000
_cell.length_b   1.000
_cell.length_c   1.000
_cell.angle_alpha   90.00
_cell.angle_beta   90.00
_cell.angle_gamma   90.00
#
_symmetry.space_group_name_H-M   'P 1'
#
loop_
_entity.id
_entity.type
_entity.pdbx_description
1 polymer ?
#
loop_
_entity_poly.entity_id
_entity_poly.type
_entity_poly.pdbx_seq_one_letter_code
_entity_poly.pdbx_strand_id
1 'polypeptide(L)'
;MLIFKNNIYRKQQGELLALSTVQDFSTEFDPYHFVKACLDEEVELLNLIEGHPQEFWRDDLAGFYPRSHRFAEMPVLRKLLEILIEGLEDHEHWYHMNTYHFSLLYDGLNRFAYNYNHDSPQEKLKSLPEMQGKPIYFEQFVDDYFFNTVFLLTEDAYNRLSGKEKQDLGYTCPCQFGAINGLMPCQEEMELQIAKDYPYPVYV
;
A
#
# COMPACT_ATOMS: atom_id res chain seq x y z
N MET A 1 8.27 -7.48 -8.94
CA MET A 1 6.92 -7.88 -8.50
C MET A 1 6.84 -7.71 -6.99
N LEU A 2 5.95 -6.86 -6.50
CA LEU A 2 5.78 -6.61 -5.06
C LEU A 2 5.10 -7.79 -4.36
N ILE A 3 5.62 -8.19 -3.21
CA ILE A 3 5.04 -9.27 -2.40
C ILE A 3 3.97 -8.70 -1.47
N PHE A 4 2.76 -9.23 -1.62
CA PHE A 4 1.63 -9.03 -0.71
C PHE A 4 1.29 -10.36 -0.01
N LYS A 5 0.35 -10.34 0.94
CA LYS A 5 -0.16 -11.55 1.59
C LYS A 5 -0.77 -12.53 0.57
N ASN A 6 -1.58 -12.01 -0.35
CA ASN A 6 -2.10 -12.72 -1.52
C ASN A 6 -1.49 -12.17 -2.81
N ASN A 7 -1.28 -13.04 -3.80
CA ASN A 7 -0.62 -12.65 -5.05
C ASN A 7 -1.50 -11.73 -5.90
N ILE A 8 -1.15 -10.43 -5.98
CA ILE A 8 -1.88 -9.45 -6.81
C ILE A 8 -1.72 -9.70 -8.32
N TYR A 9 -0.65 -10.38 -8.75
CA TYR A 9 -0.34 -10.62 -10.17
C TYR A 9 -1.08 -11.81 -10.77
N ARG A 10 -1.70 -12.66 -9.92
CA ARG A 10 -2.47 -13.82 -10.38
C ARG A 10 -3.93 -13.42 -10.51
N LYS A 11 -4.49 -13.55 -11.71
CA LYS A 11 -5.95 -13.46 -11.89
C LYS A 11 -6.59 -14.51 -11.00
N GLN A 12 -7.43 -14.09 -10.06
CA GLN A 12 -8.13 -14.99 -9.16
C GLN A 12 -9.00 -15.95 -10.00
N GLN A 13 -8.55 -17.20 -10.15
CA GLN A 13 -9.45 -18.29 -10.55
C GLN A 13 -10.21 -18.66 -9.27
N GLY A 14 -11.54 -18.78 -9.37
CA GLY A 14 -12.53 -18.73 -8.29
C GLY A 14 -12.43 -19.74 -7.12
N GLU A 15 -11.28 -20.33 -6.85
CA GLU A 15 -11.06 -21.26 -5.73
C GLU A 15 -10.58 -20.55 -4.43
N LEU A 16 -9.97 -19.37 -4.51
CA LEU A 16 -9.53 -18.60 -3.33
C LEU A 16 -10.66 -17.79 -2.65
N LEU A 17 -11.80 -17.62 -3.33
CA LEU A 17 -13.01 -16.97 -2.78
C LEU A 17 -13.70 -17.81 -1.69
N ALA A 18 -13.28 -19.05 -1.46
CA ALA A 18 -13.86 -19.91 -0.44
C ALA A 18 -13.51 -19.49 1.00
N LEU A 19 -12.59 -18.52 1.19
CA LEU A 19 -12.17 -18.03 2.51
C LEU A 19 -12.58 -16.58 2.80
N SER A 20 -13.11 -15.82 1.83
CA SER A 20 -13.62 -14.48 2.09
C SER A 20 -15.05 -14.55 2.64
N THR A 21 -15.26 -14.06 3.87
CA THR A 21 -16.55 -14.12 4.59
C THR A 21 -17.62 -13.15 4.07
N VAL A 22 -17.36 -12.42 2.98
CA VAL A 22 -18.29 -11.45 2.40
C VAL A 22 -18.48 -11.77 0.91
N GLN A 23 -19.70 -12.12 0.52
CA GLN A 23 -20.09 -12.60 -0.81
C GLN A 23 -20.03 -11.55 -1.94
N ASP A 24 -19.58 -10.32 -1.67
CA ASP A 24 -19.65 -9.18 -2.59
C ASP A 24 -18.30 -8.71 -3.15
N PHE A 25 -17.19 -9.38 -2.83
CA PHE A 25 -15.94 -9.11 -3.54
C PHE A 25 -16.10 -9.60 -4.97
N SER A 26 -16.21 -8.67 -5.91
CA SER A 26 -16.50 -9.02 -7.30
C SER A 26 -15.37 -9.94 -7.79
N THR A 27 -15.72 -11.04 -8.44
CA THR A 27 -14.77 -11.89 -9.17
C THR A 27 -14.00 -11.13 -10.26
N GLU A 28 -14.33 -9.85 -10.46
CA GLU A 28 -13.85 -8.95 -11.49
C GLU A 28 -12.81 -7.95 -10.94
N PHE A 29 -12.65 -7.82 -9.61
CA PHE A 29 -11.68 -6.91 -9.01
C PHE A 29 -10.24 -7.35 -9.33
N ASP A 30 -9.49 -6.49 -10.01
CA ASP A 30 -8.09 -6.71 -10.32
C ASP A 30 -7.21 -5.97 -9.29
N PRO A 31 -6.63 -6.67 -8.30
CA PRO A 31 -5.82 -6.04 -7.26
C PRO A 31 -4.53 -5.42 -7.82
N TYR A 32 -3.97 -5.95 -8.91
CA TYR A 32 -2.81 -5.37 -9.55
C TYR A 32 -3.18 -4.05 -10.22
N HIS A 33 -4.30 -4.02 -10.94
CA HIS A 33 -4.76 -2.79 -11.57
C HIS A 33 -5.10 -1.70 -10.54
N PHE A 34 -5.74 -2.06 -9.42
CA PHE A 34 -6.01 -1.15 -8.31
C PHE A 34 -4.73 -0.52 -7.75
N VAL A 35 -3.69 -1.32 -7.48
CA VAL A 35 -2.40 -0.80 -7.00
C VAL A 35 -1.72 0.06 -8.06
N LYS A 36 -1.72 -0.37 -9.33
CA LYS A 36 -1.10 0.39 -10.42
C LYS A 36 -1.77 1.76 -10.61
N ALA A 37 -3.10 1.80 -10.72
CA ALA A 37 -3.87 3.02 -10.91
C ALA A 37 -3.65 4.01 -9.75
N CYS A 38 -3.57 3.51 -8.52
CA CYS A 38 -3.23 4.33 -7.36
C CYS A 38 -1.82 4.93 -7.46
N LEU A 39 -0.78 4.13 -7.75
CA LEU A 39 0.59 4.64 -7.85
C LEU A 39 0.74 5.67 -8.98
N ASP A 40 0.01 5.51 -10.09
CA ASP A 40 -0.01 6.49 -11.17
C ASP A 40 -0.66 7.82 -10.71
N GLU A 41 -1.75 7.77 -9.94
CA GLU A 41 -2.36 8.96 -9.31
C GLU A 41 -1.43 9.62 -8.29
N GLU A 42 -0.67 8.85 -7.51
CA GLU A 42 0.31 9.40 -6.56
C GLU A 42 1.38 10.23 -7.25
N VAL A 43 1.81 9.83 -8.46
CA VAL A 43 2.79 10.61 -9.24
C VAL A 43 2.21 11.96 -9.61
N GLU A 44 0.96 12.00 -10.07
CA GLU A 44 0.26 13.25 -10.41
C GLU A 44 0.08 14.14 -9.17
N LEU A 45 -0.27 13.55 -8.03
CA LEU A 45 -0.47 14.29 -6.79
C LEU A 45 0.83 14.89 -6.25
N LEU A 46 1.93 14.14 -6.21
CA LEU A 46 3.21 14.69 -5.76
C LEU A 46 3.70 15.82 -6.69
N ASN A 47 3.49 15.68 -8.01
CA ASN A 47 3.80 16.75 -8.97
C ASN A 47 2.94 18.00 -8.73
N LEU A 48 1.66 17.83 -8.35
CA LEU A 48 0.78 18.94 -7.99
C LEU A 48 1.30 19.68 -6.75
N ILE A 49 1.65 18.94 -5.69
CA ILE A 49 2.14 19.52 -4.43
C ILE A 49 3.49 20.23 -4.65
N GLU A 50 4.38 19.67 -5.47
CA GLU A 50 5.64 20.34 -5.83
C GLU A 50 5.45 21.67 -6.58
N GLY A 51 4.31 21.84 -7.25
CA GLY A 51 3.93 23.10 -7.86
C GLY A 51 3.52 24.19 -6.85
N HIS A 52 3.20 23.82 -5.60
CA HIS A 52 2.89 24.76 -4.54
C HIS A 52 4.16 25.36 -3.91
N PRO A 53 4.07 26.55 -3.29
CA PRO A 53 5.17 27.12 -2.51
C PRO A 53 5.62 26.16 -1.38
N GLN A 54 6.94 26.05 -1.17
CA GLN A 54 7.54 25.08 -0.25
C GLN A 54 7.07 25.22 1.20
N GLU A 55 6.68 26.43 1.62
CA GLU A 55 6.14 26.67 2.95
C GLU A 55 4.84 25.90 3.26
N PHE A 56 4.09 25.49 2.22
CA PHE A 56 2.84 24.72 2.37
C PHE A 56 3.05 23.21 2.28
N TRP A 57 4.20 22.75 1.80
CA TRP A 57 4.44 21.32 1.55
C TRP A 57 4.20 20.46 2.78
N ARG A 58 4.59 20.93 3.96
CA ARG A 58 4.40 20.16 5.19
C ARG A 58 2.92 19.88 5.48
N ASP A 59 2.08 20.90 5.34
CA ASP A 59 0.65 20.79 5.64
C ASP A 59 -0.07 20.01 4.52
N ASP A 60 0.31 20.25 3.26
CA ASP A 60 -0.19 19.49 2.11
C ASP A 60 0.12 18.00 2.27
N LEU A 61 1.39 17.66 2.53
CA LEU A 61 1.80 16.27 2.75
C LEU A 61 1.10 15.65 3.95
N ALA A 62 0.90 16.39 5.05
CA ALA A 62 0.16 15.88 6.19
C ALA A 62 -1.32 15.58 5.88
N GLY A 63 -1.93 16.38 5.01
CA GLY A 63 -3.31 16.18 4.54
C GLY A 63 -3.46 14.96 3.64
N PHE A 64 -2.53 14.76 2.70
CA PHE A 64 -2.59 13.65 1.75
C PHE A 64 -2.00 12.34 2.30
N TYR A 65 -0.99 12.39 3.15
CA TYR A 65 -0.25 11.23 3.63
C TYR A 65 -0.28 11.09 5.16
N PRO A 66 -1.43 10.87 5.81
CA PRO A 66 -1.56 10.87 7.27
C PRO A 66 -0.59 9.94 8.02
N ARG A 67 -0.10 8.87 7.39
CA ARG A 67 0.91 7.98 7.98
C ARG A 67 2.31 8.35 7.53
N SER A 68 2.51 8.54 6.24
CA SER A 68 3.84 8.63 5.65
C SER A 68 4.51 9.97 5.85
N HIS A 69 3.74 11.07 5.96
CA HIS A 69 4.30 12.39 6.28
C HIS A 69 5.04 12.43 7.62
N ARG A 70 4.76 11.45 8.52
CA ARG A 70 5.37 11.40 9.85
C ARG A 70 6.86 11.04 9.80
N PHE A 71 7.29 10.31 8.77
CA PHE A 71 8.68 9.89 8.58
C PHE A 71 9.29 10.39 7.27
N ALA A 72 8.50 10.96 6.35
CA ALA A 72 8.96 11.33 5.02
C ALA A 72 8.60 12.78 4.68
N GLU A 73 9.60 13.48 4.15
CA GLU A 73 9.42 14.72 3.40
C GLU A 73 9.27 14.41 1.90
N MET A 74 8.98 15.43 1.09
CA MET A 74 8.75 15.30 -0.35
C MET A 74 9.78 14.41 -1.08
N PRO A 75 11.11 14.60 -0.90
CA PRO A 75 12.09 13.78 -1.61
C PRO A 75 12.04 12.29 -1.23
N VAL A 76 11.71 11.99 0.03
CA VAL A 76 11.62 10.61 0.54
C VAL A 76 10.34 9.95 0.00
N LEU A 77 9.21 10.66 0.01
CA LEU A 77 7.96 10.15 -0.57
C LEU A 77 8.11 9.85 -2.05
N ARG A 78 8.72 10.77 -2.80
CA ARG A 78 9.01 10.58 -4.23
C ARG A 78 9.88 9.35 -4.45
N LYS A 79 10.93 9.17 -3.65
CA LYS A 79 11.82 8.02 -3.81
C LYS A 79 11.13 6.70 -3.48
N LEU A 80 10.34 6.65 -2.41
CA LEU A 80 9.55 5.46 -2.06
C LEU A 80 8.52 5.13 -3.14
N LEU A 81 7.88 6.15 -3.74
CA LEU A 81 6.93 5.97 -4.83
C LEU A 81 7.60 5.40 -6.09
N GLU A 82 8.75 5.95 -6.48
CA GLU A 82 9.55 5.42 -7.60
C GLU A 82 9.89 3.94 -7.38
N ILE A 83 10.39 3.61 -6.19
CA ILE A 83 10.76 2.24 -5.82
C ILE A 83 9.55 1.29 -5.87
N LEU A 84 8.38 1.75 -5.40
CA LEU A 84 7.13 0.97 -5.48
C LEU A 84 6.70 0.73 -6.92
N ILE A 85 6.78 1.74 -7.79
CA ILE A 85 6.44 1.62 -9.21
C ILE A 85 7.39 0.66 -9.92
N GLU A 86 8.70 0.85 -9.75
CA GLU A 86 9.73 -0.03 -10.32
C GLU A 86 9.54 -1.47 -9.84
N GLY A 87 9.32 -1.67 -8.54
CA GLY A 87 9.06 -2.97 -7.95
C GLY A 87 7.75 -3.62 -8.40
N LEU A 88 6.72 -2.81 -8.69
CA LEU A 88 5.44 -3.29 -9.22
C LEU A 88 5.59 -3.81 -10.65
N GLU A 89 6.35 -3.08 -11.49
CA GLU A 89 6.52 -3.32 -12.93
C GLU A 89 7.65 -4.32 -13.27
N ASP A 90 8.59 -4.57 -12.37
CA ASP A 90 9.57 -5.64 -12.56
C ASP A 90 8.86 -7.00 -12.57
N HIS A 91 8.94 -7.77 -13.65
CA HIS A 91 8.34 -9.11 -13.76
C HIS A 91 9.35 -10.27 -13.59
N GLU A 92 10.61 -9.96 -13.29
CA GLU A 92 11.70 -10.92 -13.12
C GLU A 92 11.95 -11.26 -11.65
N HIS A 93 11.79 -10.28 -10.76
CA HIS A 93 12.10 -10.44 -9.33
C HIS A 93 10.88 -10.29 -8.43
N TRP A 94 10.89 -10.98 -7.29
CA TRP A 94 9.94 -10.78 -6.21
C TRP A 94 10.57 -9.91 -5.11
N TYR A 95 9.82 -8.92 -4.60
CA TYR A 95 10.34 -7.93 -3.66
C TYR A 95 9.54 -7.87 -2.36
N HIS A 96 10.24 -7.99 -1.24
CA HIS A 96 9.70 -7.70 0.08
C HIS A 96 9.65 -6.20 0.31
N MET A 97 8.45 -5.74 0.66
CA MET A 97 8.20 -4.39 1.18
C MET A 97 8.35 -4.37 2.71
N ASN A 98 8.69 -3.20 3.24
CA ASN A 98 8.73 -2.94 4.68
C ASN A 98 7.63 -1.96 5.12
N THR A 99 7.65 -1.57 6.40
CA THR A 99 6.61 -0.71 6.98
C THR A 99 6.53 0.68 6.32
N TYR A 100 7.64 1.25 5.84
CA TYR A 100 7.63 2.54 5.13
C TYR A 100 6.86 2.44 3.80
N HIS A 101 7.17 1.42 3.01
CA HIS A 101 6.49 1.11 1.76
C HIS A 101 4.98 0.91 1.96
N PHE A 102 4.61 0.07 2.93
CA PHE A 102 3.20 -0.19 3.23
C PHE A 102 2.46 1.03 3.78
N SER A 103 3.14 1.92 4.52
CA SER A 103 2.52 3.16 5.00
C SER A 103 2.16 4.10 3.83
N LEU A 104 3.08 4.27 2.88
CA LEU A 104 2.85 5.10 1.68
C LEU A 104 1.73 4.50 0.82
N LEU A 105 1.82 3.20 0.57
CA LEU A 105 0.82 2.49 -0.22
C LEU A 105 -0.56 2.54 0.44
N TYR A 106 -0.64 2.41 1.77
CA TYR A 106 -1.91 2.51 2.48
C TYR A 106 -2.53 3.91 2.36
N ASP A 107 -1.75 4.98 2.56
CA ASP A 107 -2.24 6.36 2.42
C ASP A 107 -2.81 6.60 1.02
N GLY A 108 -2.07 6.19 -0.02
CA GLY A 108 -2.49 6.31 -1.42
C GLY A 108 -3.74 5.49 -1.72
N LEU A 109 -3.73 4.18 -1.43
CA LEU A 109 -4.84 3.28 -1.74
C LEU A 109 -6.12 3.66 -1.00
N ASN A 110 -6.02 4.09 0.26
CA ASN A 110 -7.17 4.52 1.05
C ASN A 110 -7.84 5.75 0.39
N ARG A 111 -7.03 6.74 -0.01
CA ARG A 111 -7.52 7.93 -0.69
C ARG A 111 -8.08 7.59 -2.08
N PHE A 112 -7.36 6.80 -2.85
CA PHE A 112 -7.79 6.38 -4.18
C PHE A 112 -9.14 5.65 -4.12
N ALA A 113 -9.30 4.70 -3.20
CA ALA A 113 -10.58 4.00 -3.01
C ALA A 113 -11.70 4.95 -2.57
N TYR A 114 -11.40 5.89 -1.67
CA TYR A 114 -12.36 6.91 -1.24
C TYR A 114 -12.80 7.79 -2.43
N ASN A 115 -11.87 8.34 -3.20
CA ASN A 115 -12.13 9.17 -4.38
C ASN A 115 -12.94 8.39 -5.41
N TYR A 116 -12.46 7.20 -5.79
CA TYR A 116 -13.13 6.31 -6.72
C TYR A 116 -14.58 6.09 -6.31
N ASN A 117 -14.86 5.79 -5.03
CA ASN A 117 -16.21 5.51 -4.57
C ASN A 117 -17.17 6.71 -4.70
N HIS A 118 -16.64 7.93 -4.63
CA HIS A 118 -17.40 9.19 -4.75
C HIS A 118 -17.38 9.79 -6.16
N ASP A 119 -16.58 9.23 -7.06
CA ASP A 119 -16.45 9.70 -8.44
C ASP A 119 -17.70 9.45 -9.29
N SER A 120 -17.79 10.22 -10.37
CA SER A 120 -18.80 10.01 -11.41
C SER A 120 -18.65 8.64 -12.08
N PRO A 121 -19.72 8.06 -12.63
CA PRO A 121 -19.64 6.79 -13.37
C PRO A 121 -18.60 6.79 -14.49
N GLN A 122 -18.37 7.94 -15.15
CA GLN A 122 -17.37 8.08 -16.21
C GLN A 122 -15.95 7.95 -15.67
N GLU A 123 -15.62 8.64 -14.57
CA GLU A 123 -14.29 8.57 -13.95
C GLU A 123 -14.03 7.18 -13.33
N LYS A 124 -15.05 6.55 -12.75
CA LYS A 124 -14.98 5.16 -12.27
C LYS A 124 -14.63 4.17 -13.39
N LEU A 125 -15.27 4.31 -14.56
CA LEU A 125 -14.99 3.45 -15.72
C LEU A 125 -13.62 3.71 -16.34
N LYS A 126 -13.12 4.95 -16.24
CA LYS A 126 -11.79 5.31 -16.73
C LYS A 126 -10.68 4.74 -15.85
N SER A 127 -10.86 4.79 -14.53
CA SER A 127 -9.87 4.33 -13.55
C SER A 127 -9.85 2.81 -13.39
N LEU A 128 -11.02 2.18 -13.17
CA LEU A 128 -11.15 0.73 -13.02
C LEU A 128 -12.36 0.22 -13.82
N PRO A 129 -12.22 -0.02 -15.13
CA PRO A 129 -13.32 -0.47 -15.99
C PRO A 129 -13.87 -1.84 -15.59
N GLU A 130 -13.03 -2.74 -15.07
CA GLU A 130 -13.40 -4.08 -14.60
C GLU A 130 -14.40 -4.03 -13.43
N MET A 131 -14.39 -2.96 -12.65
CA MET A 131 -15.32 -2.76 -11.55
C MET A 131 -16.72 -2.33 -12.00
N GLN A 132 -16.89 -1.89 -13.26
CA GLN A 132 -18.17 -1.45 -13.83
C GLN A 132 -18.92 -0.43 -12.94
N GLY A 133 -18.17 0.40 -12.20
CA GLY A 133 -18.70 1.40 -11.28
C GLY A 133 -19.14 0.89 -9.90
N LYS A 134 -18.96 -0.41 -9.60
CA LYS A 134 -19.17 -0.99 -8.27
C LYS A 134 -18.17 -0.39 -7.27
N PRO A 135 -18.54 -0.22 -5.99
CA PRO A 135 -17.65 0.35 -5.00
C PRO A 135 -16.45 -0.56 -4.69
N ILE A 136 -15.33 0.05 -4.32
CA ILE A 136 -14.16 -0.61 -3.76
C ILE A 136 -14.37 -0.73 -2.24
N TYR A 137 -14.27 -1.95 -1.72
CA TYR A 137 -14.24 -2.21 -0.28
C TYR A 137 -12.78 -2.25 0.19
N PHE A 138 -12.25 -1.09 0.58
CA PHE A 138 -10.82 -0.94 0.89
C PHE A 138 -10.39 -1.78 2.09
N GLU A 139 -11.24 -1.90 3.11
CA GLU A 139 -10.96 -2.70 4.31
C GLU A 139 -10.73 -4.17 3.96
N GLN A 140 -11.53 -4.72 3.04
CA GLN A 140 -11.37 -6.09 2.55
C GLN A 140 -10.06 -6.25 1.75
N PHE A 141 -9.67 -5.25 0.95
CA PHE A 141 -8.36 -5.25 0.29
C PHE A 141 -7.21 -5.29 1.31
N VAL A 142 -7.30 -4.50 2.39
CA VAL A 142 -6.31 -4.50 3.45
C VAL A 142 -6.21 -5.87 4.11
N ASP A 143 -7.34 -6.48 4.47
CA ASP A 143 -7.38 -7.81 5.10
C ASP A 143 -6.81 -8.91 4.20
N ASP A 144 -7.04 -8.83 2.89
CA ASP A 144 -6.61 -9.84 1.92
C ASP A 144 -5.14 -9.67 1.49
N TYR A 145 -4.64 -8.44 1.41
CA TYR A 145 -3.34 -8.16 0.78
C TYR A 145 -2.26 -7.61 1.71
N PHE A 146 -2.61 -6.91 2.80
CA PHE A 146 -1.60 -6.42 3.74
C PHE A 146 -1.21 -7.52 4.74
N PHE A 147 0.09 -7.59 5.07
CA PHE A 147 0.57 -8.53 6.10
C PHE A 147 0.09 -8.13 7.51
N ASN A 148 0.07 -6.84 7.78
CA ASN A 148 -0.48 -6.22 8.97
C ASN A 148 -0.61 -4.71 8.72
N THR A 149 -1.27 -4.02 9.65
CA THR A 149 -1.46 -2.57 9.64
C THR A 149 -0.86 -1.91 10.87
N VAL A 150 0.28 -2.41 11.36
CA VAL A 150 0.92 -1.93 12.59
C VAL A 150 1.25 -0.44 12.55
N PHE A 151 1.50 0.11 11.36
CA PHE A 151 1.71 1.53 11.10
C PHE A 151 0.47 2.42 11.38
N LEU A 152 -0.70 1.84 11.63
CA LEU A 152 -1.88 2.57 12.09
C LEU A 152 -1.86 2.84 13.61
N LEU A 153 -0.96 2.18 14.36
CA LEU A 153 -0.80 2.44 15.79
C LEU A 153 -0.11 3.78 16.03
N THR A 154 -0.42 4.37 17.19
CA THR A 154 0.37 5.49 17.72
C THR A 154 1.70 4.98 18.28
N GLU A 155 2.68 5.87 18.41
CA GLU A 155 3.98 5.60 19.05
C GLU A 155 3.79 4.96 20.43
N ASP A 156 2.95 5.57 21.26
CA ASP A 156 2.64 5.09 22.59
C ASP A 156 2.03 3.69 22.59
N ALA A 157 1.10 3.40 21.69
CA ALA A 157 0.47 2.09 21.61
C ALA A 157 1.48 1.03 21.19
N TYR A 158 2.31 1.32 20.19
CA TYR A 158 3.33 0.40 19.71
C TYR A 158 4.47 0.18 20.71
N ASN A 159 4.92 1.23 21.41
CA ASN A 159 6.03 1.17 22.36
C ASN A 159 5.65 0.50 23.69
N ARG A 160 4.36 0.41 24.02
CA ARG A 160 3.87 -0.36 25.18
C ARG A 160 3.92 -1.87 24.97
N LEU A 161 3.87 -2.34 23.73
CA LEU A 161 3.90 -3.76 23.41
C LEU A 161 5.34 -4.30 23.55
N SER A 162 5.47 -5.41 24.27
CA SER A 162 6.69 -6.21 24.30
C SER A 162 6.96 -6.86 22.93
N GLY A 163 8.20 -7.30 22.71
CA GLY A 163 8.56 -8.01 21.48
C GLY A 163 7.72 -9.28 21.24
N LYS A 164 7.34 -9.97 22.32
CA LYS A 164 6.48 -11.15 22.25
C LYS A 164 5.05 -10.79 21.82
N GLU A 165 4.46 -9.76 22.43
CA GLU A 165 3.11 -9.32 22.06
C GLU A 165 3.04 -8.87 20.60
N LYS A 166 4.08 -8.19 20.10
CA LYS A 166 4.18 -7.81 18.67
C LYS A 166 4.20 -9.04 17.75
N GLN A 167 4.94 -10.08 18.12
CA GLN A 167 4.98 -11.34 17.37
C GLN A 167 3.64 -12.07 17.41
N ASP A 168 3.01 -12.15 18.59
CA ASP A 168 1.71 -12.81 18.79
C ASP A 168 0.59 -12.08 17.99
N LEU A 169 0.70 -10.77 17.79
CA LEU A 169 -0.19 -9.95 16.95
C LEU A 169 0.14 -10.00 15.45
N GLY A 170 1.17 -10.73 15.04
CA GLY A 170 1.57 -10.84 13.63
C GLY A 170 2.27 -9.60 13.05
N TYR A 171 2.82 -8.73 13.90
CA TYR A 171 3.60 -7.56 13.46
C TYR A 171 5.00 -8.00 13.03
N THR A 172 5.12 -8.48 11.80
CA THR A 172 6.34 -9.10 11.27
C THR A 172 7.04 -8.30 10.18
N CYS A 173 6.43 -7.21 9.68
CA CYS A 173 7.06 -6.37 8.66
C CYS A 173 8.37 -5.72 9.16
N PRO A 174 9.42 -5.56 8.34
CA PRO A 174 10.62 -4.83 8.74
C PRO A 174 10.35 -3.33 9.00
N CYS A 175 11.27 -2.67 9.70
CA CYS A 175 11.30 -1.21 9.91
C CYS A 175 10.10 -0.60 10.68
N GLN A 176 9.34 -1.40 11.43
CA GLN A 176 8.17 -0.93 12.19
C GLN A 176 8.48 0.20 13.16
N PHE A 177 9.55 0.05 13.94
CA PHE A 177 9.92 1.05 14.94
C PHE A 177 10.18 2.41 14.30
N GLY A 178 10.95 2.45 13.21
CA GLY A 178 11.27 3.69 12.51
C GLY A 178 10.02 4.36 11.92
N ALA A 179 9.24 3.62 11.13
CA ALA A 179 8.02 4.13 10.52
C ALA A 179 7.01 4.66 11.55
N ILE A 180 6.80 3.92 12.65
CA ILE A 180 5.80 4.30 13.66
C ILE A 180 6.26 5.48 14.51
N ASN A 181 7.57 5.60 14.79
CA ASN A 181 8.16 6.70 15.57
C ASN A 181 8.62 7.88 14.70
N GLY A 182 8.20 7.95 13.44
CA GLY A 182 8.50 9.09 12.57
C GLY A 182 9.98 9.26 12.23
N LEU A 183 10.76 8.17 12.27
CA LEU A 183 12.16 8.21 11.87
C LEU A 183 12.25 8.10 10.36
N MET A 184 12.96 9.04 9.74
CA MET A 184 13.18 9.03 8.30
C MET A 184 13.99 7.79 7.89
N PRO A 185 13.56 7.04 6.86
CA PRO A 185 14.29 5.86 6.41
C PRO A 185 15.66 6.24 5.85
N CYS A 186 16.67 5.40 6.09
CA CYS A 186 17.92 5.49 5.33
C CYS A 186 17.74 4.91 3.91
N GLN A 187 18.74 5.09 3.05
CA GLN A 187 18.69 4.56 1.68
C GLN A 187 18.46 3.05 1.65
N GLU A 188 19.16 2.29 2.50
CA GLU A 188 19.03 0.83 2.60
C GLU A 188 17.62 0.41 3.07
N GLU A 189 16.98 1.21 3.94
CA GLU A 189 15.60 0.98 4.37
C GLU A 189 14.57 1.37 3.31
N MET A 190 14.89 2.27 2.38
CA MET A 190 14.01 2.56 1.25
C MET A 190 14.10 1.49 0.16
N GLU A 191 15.18 0.73 0.06
CA GLU A 191 15.35 -0.29 -0.98
C GLU A 191 14.46 -1.52 -0.75
N LEU A 192 13.87 -2.01 -1.84
CA LEU A 192 13.15 -3.28 -1.85
C LEU A 192 14.12 -4.46 -1.71
N GLN A 193 13.75 -5.43 -0.88
CA GLN A 193 14.58 -6.62 -0.66
C GLN A 193 14.14 -7.75 -1.57
N ILE A 194 15.04 -8.23 -2.44
CA ILE A 194 14.75 -9.35 -3.35
C ILE A 194 14.51 -10.63 -2.55
N ALA A 195 13.38 -11.30 -2.82
CA ALA A 195 13.08 -12.62 -2.29
C ALA A 195 13.94 -13.68 -2.99
N LYS A 196 14.50 -14.60 -2.20
CA LYS A 196 15.37 -15.67 -2.71
C LYS A 196 14.58 -16.78 -3.40
N ASP A 197 13.33 -16.96 -3.02
CA ASP A 197 12.46 -18.05 -3.45
C ASP A 197 11.08 -17.51 -3.85
N TYR A 198 10.27 -18.36 -4.48
CA TYR A 198 8.89 -18.04 -4.78
C TYR A 198 8.09 -17.78 -3.49
N PRO A 199 7.44 -16.61 -3.33
CA PRO A 199 6.96 -16.15 -2.02
C PRO A 199 5.56 -16.68 -1.64
N TYR A 200 4.89 -17.41 -2.53
CA TYR A 200 3.54 -17.93 -2.29
C TYR A 200 3.55 -19.46 -2.14
N PRO A 201 2.64 -20.02 -1.33
CA PRO A 201 2.52 -21.47 -1.22
C PRO A 201 2.17 -22.10 -2.58
N VAL A 202 2.96 -23.10 -2.97
CA VAL A 202 2.67 -23.94 -4.13
C VAL A 202 1.82 -25.11 -3.61
N TYR A 203 0.50 -25.03 -3.79
CA TYR A 203 -0.37 -26.19 -3.58
C TYR A 203 -0.15 -27.16 -4.75
N VAL A 204 0.50 -28.29 -4.48
CA VAL A 204 0.74 -29.40 -5.41
C VAL A 204 -0.31 -30.49 -5.18
#